data_AF-A0A1C5Q5X1-F1
#
_entry.id   AF-A0A1C5Q5X1-F1
#
_cell.length_a   1.000
_cell.length_b   1.000
_cell.length_c   1.000
_cell.angle_alpha   90.00
_cell.angle_beta   90.00
_cell.angle_gamma   90.00
#
_symmetry.space_group_name_H-M   'P 1'
#
loop_
_entity.id
_entity.type
_entity.pdbx_description
1 polymer ?
#
loop_
_entity_poly.entity_id
_entity_poly.type
_entity_poly.pdbx_seq_one_letter_code
_entity_poly.pdbx_strand_id
1 'polypeptide(L)'
;MKRIAKFHKVSFEQFKEGWMGEFPQTTEAKLQKIYEDIKLPKRATAGSAGYDFYTPETFSLKSGETIKIPTGIRVEMEEGWVLKLYPRSGLGFKYRLQLDNSVGIIDSDYFYSDNEGHMFAKITNDAKQEKTLTVEKGQGFMQGIFVEYGITVDDDATAVRNGGFGSTTK
;
A
#
# COMPACT_ATOMS: atom_id res chain seq x y z
N MET A 1 2.77 24.28 3.53
CA MET A 1 2.15 22.95 3.65
C MET A 1 2.60 22.34 4.98
N LYS A 2 1.68 21.82 5.78
CA LYS A 2 1.98 21.12 7.04
C LYS A 2 2.69 19.80 6.73
N ARG A 3 3.68 19.40 7.52
CA ARG A 3 4.39 18.12 7.40
C ARG A 3 3.94 17.24 8.56
N ILE A 4 3.08 16.27 8.28
CA ILE A 4 2.34 15.51 9.30
C ILE A 4 2.69 14.02 9.36
N ALA A 5 3.54 13.53 8.44
CA ALA A 5 3.81 12.10 8.31
C ALA A 5 5.20 11.77 7.80
N LYS A 6 5.63 10.54 8.06
CA LYS A 6 6.90 9.96 7.59
C LYS A 6 6.70 8.50 7.16
N PHE A 7 7.23 8.14 5.99
CA PHE A 7 7.25 6.75 5.53
C PHE A 7 8.49 6.03 6.05
N HIS A 8 8.30 4.76 6.42
CA HIS A 8 9.35 3.84 6.89
C HIS A 8 9.25 2.52 6.14
N LYS A 9 10.33 1.75 6.13
CA LYS A 9 10.24 0.31 5.83
C LYS A 9 9.74 -0.41 7.09
N VAL A 10 8.97 -1.46 6.92
CA VAL A 10 8.80 -2.48 7.98
C VAL A 10 10.09 -3.26 8.15
N SER A 11 10.25 -4.03 9.23
CA SER A 11 11.40 -4.92 9.39
C SER A 11 11.51 -5.95 8.26
N PHE A 12 12.71 -6.50 8.07
CA PHE A 12 12.91 -7.58 7.11
C PHE A 12 12.03 -8.80 7.43
N GLU A 13 11.94 -9.17 8.71
CA GLU A 13 11.11 -10.31 9.15
C GLU A 13 9.64 -10.09 8.83
N GLN A 14 9.11 -8.89 9.11
CA GLN A 14 7.72 -8.57 8.77
C GLN A 14 7.48 -8.56 7.26
N PHE A 15 8.42 -8.00 6.49
CA PHE A 15 8.34 -8.01 5.04
C PHE A 15 8.38 -9.45 4.49
N LYS A 16 9.26 -10.29 5.04
CA LYS A 16 9.43 -11.69 4.69
C LYS A 16 8.16 -12.49 4.95
N GLU A 17 7.55 -12.32 6.12
CA GLU A 17 6.27 -12.95 6.43
C GLU A 17 5.20 -12.61 5.38
N GLY A 18 5.01 -11.32 5.11
CA GLY A 18 4.04 -10.85 4.12
C GLY A 18 4.37 -11.31 2.70
N TRP A 19 5.65 -11.34 2.32
CA TRP A 19 6.10 -11.77 1.00
C TRP A 19 5.95 -13.26 0.78
N MET A 20 6.39 -14.08 1.72
CA MET A 20 6.32 -15.54 1.59
C MET A 20 4.87 -16.05 1.63
N GLY A 21 3.95 -15.32 2.27
CA GLY A 21 2.51 -15.61 2.20
C GLY A 21 1.92 -15.48 0.80
N GLU A 22 2.43 -14.56 -0.03
CA GLU A 22 1.93 -14.33 -1.40
C GLU A 22 2.82 -14.99 -2.48
N PHE A 23 4.13 -15.11 -2.23
CA PHE A 23 5.14 -15.60 -3.18
C PHE A 23 6.06 -16.65 -2.53
N PRO A 24 5.53 -17.81 -2.12
CA PRO A 24 6.24 -18.81 -1.31
C PRO A 24 7.46 -19.43 -2.00
N GLN A 25 7.57 -19.29 -3.33
CA GLN A 25 8.67 -19.82 -4.12
C GLN A 25 9.90 -18.89 -4.18
N THR A 26 9.85 -17.74 -3.51
CA THR A 26 10.96 -16.78 -3.49
C THR A 26 12.09 -17.32 -2.62
N THR A 27 13.31 -17.36 -3.16
CA THR A 27 14.49 -17.74 -2.37
C THR A 27 14.89 -16.64 -1.39
N GLU A 28 15.48 -17.02 -0.25
CA GLU A 28 15.93 -16.06 0.78
C GLU A 28 16.85 -14.97 0.21
N ALA A 29 17.84 -15.35 -0.61
CA ALA A 29 18.77 -14.41 -1.23
C ALA A 29 18.07 -13.42 -2.18
N LYS A 30 17.05 -13.87 -2.92
CA LYS A 30 16.24 -12.98 -3.76
C LYS A 30 15.39 -12.06 -2.89
N LEU A 31 14.77 -12.57 -1.83
CA LEU A 31 13.93 -11.82 -0.91
C LEU A 31 14.70 -10.70 -0.22
N GLN A 32 15.91 -10.98 0.27
CA GLN A 32 16.81 -9.99 0.86
C GLN A 32 17.08 -8.84 -0.12
N LYS A 33 17.39 -9.16 -1.38
CA LYS A 33 17.62 -8.16 -2.43
C LYS A 33 16.36 -7.33 -2.74
N ILE A 34 15.18 -7.96 -2.78
CA ILE A 34 13.91 -7.24 -2.96
C ILE A 34 13.73 -6.23 -1.82
N TYR A 35 13.93 -6.66 -0.57
CA TYR A 35 13.76 -5.80 0.61
C TYR A 35 14.71 -4.60 0.62
N GLU A 36 15.99 -4.82 0.32
CA GLU A 36 17.00 -3.77 0.22
C GLU A 36 16.63 -2.71 -0.82
N ASP A 37 16.10 -3.15 -1.97
CA ASP A 37 15.73 -2.30 -3.09
C ASP A 37 14.38 -1.58 -2.94
N ILE A 38 13.61 -1.85 -1.86
CA ILE A 38 12.35 -1.13 -1.58
C ILE A 38 12.60 0.38 -1.53
N LYS A 39 11.81 1.12 -2.31
CA LYS A 39 11.84 2.59 -2.36
C LYS A 39 10.72 3.18 -1.52
N LEU A 40 11.07 4.11 -0.62
CA LEU A 40 10.06 4.87 0.13
C LEU A 40 9.21 5.73 -0.82
N PRO A 41 7.90 5.89 -0.57
CA PRO A 41 7.02 6.69 -1.40
C PRO A 41 7.48 8.15 -1.53
N LYS A 42 7.31 8.73 -2.72
CA LYS A 42 7.71 10.12 -3.01
C LYS A 42 6.69 10.81 -3.90
N ARG A 43 6.57 12.12 -3.72
CA ARG A 43 5.79 12.97 -4.65
C ARG A 43 6.55 13.14 -5.96
N ALA A 44 5.85 13.04 -7.08
CA ALA A 44 6.46 13.20 -8.40
C ALA A 44 6.86 14.66 -8.70
N THR A 45 6.08 15.62 -8.20
CA THR A 45 6.33 17.07 -8.37
C THR A 45 6.01 17.82 -7.09
N ALA A 46 6.44 19.08 -7.00
CA ALA A 46 6.12 19.95 -5.85
C ALA A 46 4.60 20.17 -5.65
N GLY A 47 3.82 20.12 -6.74
CA GLY A 47 2.36 20.28 -6.73
C GLY A 47 1.56 18.98 -6.62
N SER A 48 2.22 17.82 -6.66
CA SER A 48 1.53 16.53 -6.49
C SER A 48 0.93 16.43 -5.09
N ALA A 49 -0.32 16.00 -4.99
CA ALA A 49 -0.94 15.63 -3.71
C ALA A 49 -0.48 14.24 -3.27
N GLY A 50 -0.41 13.30 -4.21
CA GLY A 50 -0.08 11.91 -3.97
C GLY A 50 1.41 11.62 -3.85
N TYR A 51 1.74 10.68 -2.97
CA TYR A 51 3.04 10.01 -2.88
C TYR A 51 2.95 8.68 -3.65
N ASP A 52 3.75 8.53 -4.70
CA ASP A 52 3.78 7.29 -5.49
C ASP A 52 4.44 6.16 -4.69
N PHE A 53 3.77 5.01 -4.61
CA PHE A 53 4.29 3.75 -4.10
C PHE A 53 4.85 2.92 -5.26
N TYR A 54 6.02 2.33 -5.04
CA TYR A 54 6.77 1.58 -6.05
C TYR A 54 6.66 0.09 -5.81
N THR A 55 6.51 -0.71 -6.88
CA THR A 55 6.47 -2.17 -6.73
C THR A 55 7.84 -2.70 -6.32
N PRO A 56 7.94 -3.57 -5.29
CA PRO A 56 9.23 -4.16 -4.88
C PRO A 56 9.86 -5.06 -5.95
N GLU A 57 9.03 -5.70 -6.78
CA GLU A 57 9.44 -6.62 -7.84
C GLU A 57 8.56 -6.45 -9.07
N THR A 58 9.05 -6.86 -10.24
CA THR A 58 8.24 -6.88 -11.47
C THR A 58 7.09 -7.87 -11.33
N PHE A 59 5.89 -7.46 -11.74
CA PHE A 59 4.73 -8.35 -11.86
C PHE A 59 4.01 -8.12 -13.18
N SER A 60 3.23 -9.12 -13.60
CA SER A 60 2.33 -9.02 -14.74
C SER A 60 0.96 -9.59 -14.38
N LEU A 61 -0.09 -8.95 -14.86
CA LEU A 61 -1.48 -9.37 -14.71
C LEU A 61 -2.14 -9.39 -16.07
N LYS A 62 -2.66 -10.55 -16.48
CA LYS A 62 -3.62 -10.63 -17.58
C LYS A 62 -4.93 -9.96 -17.15
N SER A 63 -5.80 -9.70 -18.11
CA SER A 63 -7.16 -9.24 -17.80
C SER A 63 -7.85 -10.25 -16.88
N GLY A 64 -8.47 -9.76 -15.80
CA GLY A 64 -9.14 -10.53 -14.77
C GLY A 64 -8.23 -11.08 -13.66
N GLU A 65 -6.90 -10.95 -13.78
CA GLU A 65 -5.97 -11.42 -12.75
C GLU A 65 -5.81 -10.40 -11.62
N THR A 66 -5.66 -10.95 -10.41
CA THR A 66 -5.49 -10.22 -9.15
C THR A 66 -4.16 -10.59 -8.50
N ILE A 67 -3.51 -9.64 -7.85
CA ILE A 67 -2.31 -9.85 -7.04
C ILE A 67 -2.41 -9.02 -5.77
N LYS A 68 -1.87 -9.56 -4.66
CA LYS A 68 -1.65 -8.81 -3.43
C LYS A 68 -0.15 -8.54 -3.29
N ILE A 69 0.20 -7.27 -3.19
CA ILE A 69 1.58 -6.80 -3.13
C ILE A 69 1.88 -6.34 -1.70
N PRO A 70 2.75 -7.04 -0.96
CA PRO A 70 3.36 -6.53 0.26
C PRO A 70 4.29 -5.37 -0.12
N THR A 71 3.95 -4.15 0.26
CA THR A 71 4.74 -2.97 -0.18
C THR A 71 6.08 -2.85 0.54
N GLY A 72 6.13 -3.38 1.76
CA GLY A 72 7.24 -3.26 2.71
C GLY A 72 7.34 -1.85 3.29
N ILE A 73 6.29 -1.04 3.13
CA ILE A 73 6.18 0.32 3.63
C ILE A 73 5.17 0.36 4.77
N ARG A 74 5.50 1.16 5.79
CA ARG A 74 4.58 1.64 6.82
C ARG A 74 4.66 3.17 6.93
N VAL A 75 3.70 3.80 7.60
CA VAL A 75 3.63 5.26 7.71
C VAL A 75 3.29 5.69 9.13
N GLU A 76 4.11 6.57 9.68
CA GLU A 76 3.83 7.31 10.92
C GLU A 76 3.14 8.62 10.53
N MET A 77 2.05 9.00 11.21
CA MET A 77 1.37 10.28 10.97
C MET A 77 0.71 10.85 12.23
N GLU A 78 0.50 12.17 12.24
CA GLU A 78 -0.29 12.85 13.28
C GLU A 78 -1.74 12.33 13.32
N GLU A 79 -2.34 12.30 14.52
CA GLU A 79 -3.76 12.02 14.70
C GLU A 79 -4.65 13.03 13.96
N GLY A 80 -5.86 12.59 13.58
CA GLY A 80 -6.79 13.38 12.75
C GLY A 80 -6.48 13.34 11.25
N TRP A 81 -5.45 12.59 10.84
CA TRP A 81 -5.11 12.34 9.43
C TRP A 81 -5.30 10.89 9.04
N VAL A 82 -5.72 10.68 7.79
CA VAL A 82 -5.78 9.37 7.15
C VAL A 82 -4.95 9.39 5.88
N LEU A 83 -4.20 8.33 5.62
CA LEU A 83 -3.60 8.11 4.30
C LEU A 83 -4.55 7.28 3.44
N LYS A 84 -5.09 7.91 2.39
CA LYS A 84 -5.95 7.25 1.41
C LYS A 84 -5.12 6.78 0.23
N LEU A 85 -5.18 5.48 -0.05
CA LEU A 85 -4.47 4.83 -1.15
C LEU A 85 -5.38 4.70 -2.38
N TYR A 86 -4.85 5.09 -3.53
CA TYR A 86 -5.55 5.09 -4.82
C TYR A 86 -4.71 4.46 -5.92
N PRO A 87 -5.32 3.83 -6.95
CA PRO A 87 -4.60 3.49 -8.17
C PRO A 87 -3.97 4.74 -8.81
N ARG A 88 -2.84 4.57 -9.50
CA ARG A 88 -2.32 5.65 -10.36
C ARG A 88 -3.22 5.82 -11.58
N SER A 89 -3.61 7.06 -11.86
CA SER A 89 -4.56 7.37 -12.95
C SER A 89 -4.13 6.74 -14.29
N GLY A 90 -2.85 6.84 -14.64
CA GLY A 90 -2.33 6.25 -15.87
C GLY A 90 -2.60 4.75 -16.01
N LEU A 91 -2.52 3.98 -14.92
CA LEU A 91 -2.83 2.55 -14.91
C LEU A 91 -4.34 2.30 -14.87
N GLY A 92 -5.08 3.08 -14.09
CA GLY A 92 -6.55 3.04 -14.04
C GLY A 92 -7.20 3.31 -15.41
N PHE A 93 -6.72 4.30 -16.17
CA PHE A 93 -7.27 4.61 -17.50
C PHE A 93 -6.86 3.60 -18.57
N LYS A 94 -5.61 3.10 -18.54
CA LYS A 94 -5.07 2.23 -19.60
C LYS A 94 -5.39 0.74 -19.43
N TYR A 95 -5.62 0.30 -18.19
CA TYR A 95 -5.77 -1.10 -17.81
C TYR A 95 -6.97 -1.33 -16.89
N ARG A 96 -7.75 -0.29 -16.54
CA ARG A 96 -8.80 -0.39 -15.53
C ARG A 96 -8.28 -0.98 -14.21
N LEU A 97 -7.00 -0.74 -13.89
CA LEU A 97 -6.39 -1.24 -12.66
C LEU A 97 -7.16 -0.71 -11.45
N GLN A 98 -7.70 -1.62 -10.64
CA GLN A 98 -8.42 -1.31 -9.41
C GLN A 98 -7.60 -1.70 -8.19
N LEU A 99 -7.82 -1.00 -7.08
CA LEU A 99 -7.64 -1.58 -5.76
C LEU A 99 -8.93 -2.34 -5.42
N ASP A 100 -8.82 -3.59 -4.97
CA ASP A 100 -10.00 -4.44 -4.71
C ASP A 100 -10.91 -3.87 -3.61
N ASN A 101 -10.34 -3.10 -2.68
CA ASN A 101 -11.07 -2.36 -1.65
C ASN A 101 -11.44 -0.93 -2.06
N SER A 102 -11.32 -0.58 -3.35
CA SER A 102 -11.51 0.75 -3.96
C SER A 102 -10.52 1.82 -3.48
N VAL A 103 -10.49 2.09 -2.17
CA VAL A 103 -9.59 3.03 -1.51
C VAL A 103 -8.98 2.33 -0.29
N GLY A 104 -7.64 2.29 -0.23
CA GLY A 104 -6.98 1.85 1.00
C GLY A 104 -7.09 2.92 2.06
N ILE A 105 -7.67 2.59 3.21
CA ILE A 105 -7.77 3.48 4.36
C ILE A 105 -6.71 3.05 5.37
N ILE A 106 -5.71 3.91 5.56
CA ILE A 106 -4.61 3.69 6.50
C ILE A 106 -4.76 4.68 7.65
N ASP A 107 -5.20 4.14 8.79
CA ASP A 107 -5.42 4.88 10.03
C ASP A 107 -4.09 5.20 10.73
N SER A 108 -4.04 6.27 11.52
CA SER A 108 -2.81 6.74 12.16
C SER A 108 -2.22 5.74 13.16
N ASP A 109 -3.07 5.00 13.86
CA ASP A 109 -2.67 3.99 14.83
C ASP A 109 -2.20 2.67 14.19
N TYR A 110 -2.46 2.47 12.89
CA TYR A 110 -2.04 1.27 12.17
C TYR A 110 -0.52 1.08 12.17
N PHE A 111 0.26 2.15 12.33
CA PHE A 111 1.72 2.06 12.42
C PHE A 111 2.23 1.16 13.54
N TYR A 112 1.46 1.02 14.62
CA TYR A 112 1.82 0.27 15.83
C TYR A 112 1.20 -1.12 15.91
N SER A 113 0.49 -1.56 14.87
CA SER A 113 -0.15 -2.89 14.85
C SER A 113 0.88 -4.01 14.85
N ASP A 114 0.43 -5.23 15.17
CA ASP A 114 1.27 -6.43 15.29
C ASP A 114 2.07 -6.73 14.01
N ASN A 115 1.52 -6.37 12.84
CA ASN A 115 2.20 -6.50 11.56
C ASN A 115 3.08 -5.28 11.19
N GLU A 116 3.52 -4.51 12.18
CA GLU A 116 4.27 -3.26 12.04
C GLU A 116 3.62 -2.21 11.12
N GLY A 117 2.29 -2.20 10.98
CA GLY A 117 1.62 -1.32 10.02
C GLY A 117 2.00 -1.57 8.55
N HIS A 118 2.41 -2.79 8.21
CA HIS A 118 2.78 -3.17 6.84
C HIS A 118 1.60 -2.96 5.88
N MET A 119 1.73 -1.99 4.97
CA MET A 119 0.71 -1.74 3.96
C MET A 119 0.80 -2.76 2.82
N PHE A 120 -0.34 -3.26 2.38
CA PHE A 120 -0.46 -4.11 1.20
C PHE A 120 -1.40 -3.48 0.18
N ALA A 121 -1.19 -3.79 -1.09
CA ALA A 121 -2.08 -3.39 -2.18
C ALA A 121 -2.60 -4.64 -2.88
N LYS A 122 -3.91 -4.90 -2.77
CA LYS A 122 -4.58 -5.93 -3.56
C LYS A 122 -5.17 -5.27 -4.81
N ILE A 123 -4.65 -5.62 -5.97
CA ILE A 123 -4.98 -4.98 -7.24
C ILE A 123 -5.42 -5.98 -8.29
N THR A 124 -6.37 -5.57 -9.13
CA THR A 124 -6.91 -6.36 -10.23
C THR A 124 -6.81 -5.61 -11.55
N ASN A 125 -6.32 -6.28 -12.59
CA ASN A 125 -6.33 -5.76 -13.96
C ASN A 125 -7.68 -6.05 -14.62
N ASP A 126 -8.59 -5.07 -14.70
CA ASP A 126 -9.93 -5.23 -15.27
C ASP A 126 -10.02 -4.79 -16.76
N ALA A 127 -8.93 -4.92 -17.52
CA ALA A 127 -8.88 -4.44 -18.90
C ALA A 127 -9.76 -5.23 -19.88
N LYS A 128 -10.80 -4.62 -20.45
CA LYS A 128 -11.76 -5.27 -21.36
C LYS A 128 -11.20 -5.90 -22.66
N GLN A 129 -9.95 -5.62 -23.05
CA GLN A 129 -9.36 -6.04 -24.34
C GLN A 129 -8.21 -7.05 -24.18
N GLU A 130 -8.31 -7.96 -23.21
CA GLU A 130 -7.26 -8.97 -22.89
C GLU A 130 -5.85 -8.38 -22.74
N LYS A 131 -5.78 -7.14 -22.26
CA LYS A 131 -4.52 -6.40 -22.21
C LYS A 131 -3.75 -6.75 -20.94
N THR A 132 -2.59 -7.36 -21.09
CA THR A 132 -1.67 -7.62 -19.97
C THR A 132 -1.07 -6.32 -19.45
N LEU A 133 -1.20 -6.08 -18.15
CA LEU A 133 -0.48 -5.05 -17.41
C LEU A 133 0.85 -5.66 -16.93
N THR A 134 1.96 -5.01 -17.27
CA THR A 134 3.27 -5.29 -16.66
C THR A 134 3.75 -4.04 -15.96
N VAL A 135 4.15 -4.17 -14.70
CA VAL A 135 4.75 -3.09 -13.92
C VAL A 135 6.13 -3.54 -13.50
N GLU A 136 7.15 -2.81 -13.95
CA GLU A 136 8.53 -3.16 -13.67
C GLU A 136 8.94 -2.80 -12.24
N LYS A 137 9.89 -3.55 -11.69
CA LYS A 137 10.50 -3.26 -10.38
C LYS A 137 10.83 -1.78 -10.22
N GLY A 138 10.38 -1.21 -9.12
CA GLY A 138 10.63 0.19 -8.77
C GLY A 138 9.81 1.21 -9.58
N GLN A 139 8.84 0.79 -10.40
CA GLN A 139 7.85 1.67 -11.01
C GLN A 139 6.68 1.94 -10.08
N GLY A 140 6.14 3.16 -10.16
CA GLY A 140 4.99 3.57 -9.36
C GLY A 140 3.70 2.91 -9.85
N PHE A 141 2.93 2.30 -8.95
CA PHE A 141 1.68 1.59 -9.28
C PHE A 141 0.45 2.04 -8.49
N MET A 142 0.66 2.61 -7.30
CA MET A 142 -0.37 3.16 -6.41
C MET A 142 0.11 4.51 -5.89
N GLN A 143 -0.79 5.36 -5.40
CA GLN A 143 -0.43 6.63 -4.77
C GLN A 143 -1.21 6.80 -3.46
N GLY A 144 -0.58 7.45 -2.46
CA GLY A 144 -1.21 7.78 -1.19
C GLY A 144 -1.39 9.29 -1.02
N ILE A 145 -2.57 9.73 -0.59
CA ILE A 145 -2.91 11.13 -0.30
C ILE A 145 -3.32 11.25 1.16
N PHE A 146 -2.68 12.15 1.90
CA PHE A 146 -3.08 12.48 3.27
C PHE A 146 -4.27 13.43 3.27
N VAL A 147 -5.29 13.12 4.07
CA VAL A 147 -6.52 13.92 4.20
C VAL A 147 -6.86 14.04 5.68
N GLU A 148 -7.25 15.23 6.13
CA GLU A 148 -7.86 15.40 7.46
C GLU A 148 -9.25 14.77 7.49
N TYR A 149 -9.64 14.19 8.62
CA TYR A 149 -10.97 13.65 8.84
C TYR A 149 -11.56 14.13 10.17
N GLY A 150 -12.88 14.05 10.29
CA GLY A 150 -13.61 14.36 11.52
C GLY A 150 -14.20 13.10 12.15
N ILE A 151 -14.55 13.20 13.43
CA ILE A 151 -15.28 12.18 14.20
C ILE A 151 -16.68 12.72 14.56
N THR A 152 -17.60 11.85 14.96
CA THR A 152 -18.94 12.28 15.39
C THR A 152 -18.90 12.88 16.80
N VAL A 153 -19.93 13.65 17.15
CA VAL A 153 -19.99 14.35 18.46
C VAL A 153 -20.14 13.39 19.65
N ASP A 154 -20.55 12.17 19.38
CA ASP A 154 -20.83 11.08 20.31
C ASP A 154 -19.83 9.92 20.17
N ASP A 155 -18.69 10.15 19.50
CA ASP A 155 -17.64 9.14 19.36
C ASP A 155 -17.04 8.77 20.72
N ASP A 156 -17.05 7.47 21.04
CA ASP A 156 -16.52 6.87 22.27
C ASP A 156 -15.48 5.77 22.00
N ALA A 157 -14.96 5.73 20.76
CA ALA A 157 -13.97 4.75 20.32
C ALA A 157 -12.65 4.92 21.08
N THR A 158 -12.28 3.91 21.86
CA THR A 158 -11.03 3.89 22.66
C THR A 158 -10.12 2.71 22.32
N ALA A 159 -10.58 1.79 21.48
CA ALA A 159 -9.79 0.64 21.06
C ALA A 159 -8.65 1.09 20.15
N VAL A 160 -7.46 0.53 20.38
CA VAL A 160 -6.29 0.72 19.51
C VAL A 160 -6.19 -0.46 18.54
N ARG A 161 -5.83 -0.17 17.29
CA ARG A 161 -5.73 -1.19 16.25
C ARG A 161 -4.56 -2.15 16.48
N ASN A 162 -4.87 -3.44 16.59
CA ASN A 162 -3.86 -4.50 16.72
C ASN A 162 -3.56 -5.26 15.40
N GLY A 163 -4.14 -4.87 14.26
CA GLY A 163 -3.89 -5.55 12.97
C GLY A 163 -4.60 -4.94 11.77
N GLY A 164 -4.35 -5.48 10.57
CA GLY A 164 -5.04 -5.08 9.32
C GLY A 164 -6.23 -6.00 8.96
N PHE A 165 -6.95 -5.68 7.88
CA PHE A 165 -7.93 -6.57 7.23
C PHE A 165 -9.07 -7.12 8.12
N GLY A 166 -9.86 -6.24 8.74
CA GLY A 166 -11.04 -6.67 9.50
C GLY A 166 -10.75 -7.08 10.95
N SER A 167 -9.57 -6.74 11.47
CA SER A 167 -9.16 -6.93 12.86
C SER A 167 -10.07 -6.28 13.93
N THR A 168 -10.97 -5.39 13.53
CA THR A 168 -11.95 -4.74 14.40
C THR A 168 -13.32 -5.42 14.42
N THR A 169 -13.56 -6.41 13.55
CA THR A 169 -14.78 -7.21 13.55
C THR A 169 -14.59 -8.39 14.51
N LYS A 170 -15.07 -8.26 15.74
CA LYS A 170 -15.39 -9.40 16.62
C LYS A 170 -16.86 -9.74 16.53
#